data_AF-A0A1E4T7F8-F1
#
_entry.id   AF-A0A1E4T7F8-F1
#
_cell.length_a   1.000
_cell.length_b   1.000
_cell.length_c   1.000
_cell.angle_alpha   90.00
_cell.angle_beta   90.00
_cell.angle_gamma   90.00
#
_symmetry.space_group_name_H-M   'P 1'
#
loop_
_entity.id
_entity.type
_entity.pdbx_description
1 polymer ?
#
loop_
_entity_poly.entity_id
_entity_poly.type
_entity_poly.pdbx_seq_one_letter_code
_entity_poly.pdbx_strand_id
1 'polypeptide(L)'
;RYWLIKSEPESRIDPKTGNDSKFSIRDLSEVDCEPWDGVRNYEAKNNLLNMALNDICLFYHSNCKNPGIVGLAKVVSKEAKADEQQFNSKSTYFDSKATRENPRWWCPDVSFLCLLNRKISLAELKDLKQFEELMLMKRGRLSVNPVSSEHFSQLIELSNDSGKVDDTD
;
A
#
# COMPACT_ATOMS: atom_id res chain seq x y z
N ARG A 1 -5.04 1.55 14.38
CA ARG A 1 -3.78 2.25 13.98
C ARG A 1 -3.88 2.63 12.50
N TYR A 2 -2.98 3.48 12.02
CA TYR A 2 -2.99 3.98 10.65
C TYR A 2 -1.71 3.61 9.93
N TRP A 3 -1.86 3.24 8.67
CA TRP A 3 -0.77 2.78 7.81
C TRP A 3 -0.88 3.42 6.44
N LEU A 4 0.20 3.38 5.68
CA LEU A 4 0.21 3.65 4.25
C LEU A 4 0.75 2.42 3.53
N ILE A 5 0.01 1.95 2.53
CA ILE A 5 0.37 0.83 1.67
C ILE A 5 0.47 1.31 0.22
N LYS A 6 1.53 0.92 -0.48
CA LYS A 6 1.76 1.30 -1.88
C LYS A 6 1.40 0.16 -2.82
N SER A 7 0.74 0.49 -3.92
CA SER A 7 0.48 -0.41 -5.03
C SER A 7 0.63 0.32 -6.36
N GLU A 8 0.82 -0.43 -7.45
CA GLU A 8 1.01 0.14 -8.79
C GLU A 8 -0.30 0.03 -9.59
N PRO A 9 -0.95 1.13 -9.99
CA PRO A 9 -2.23 1.06 -10.70
C PRO A 9 -2.07 0.82 -12.22
N GLU A 10 -0.87 0.99 -12.76
CA GLU A 10 -0.54 0.81 -14.18
C GLU A 10 0.22 -0.50 -14.38
N SER A 11 0.09 -1.10 -15.57
CA SER A 11 0.78 -2.35 -15.88
C SER A 11 2.29 -2.20 -15.84
N ARG A 12 2.94 -3.10 -15.10
CA ARG A 12 4.38 -3.28 -15.07
C ARG A 12 4.71 -4.76 -15.06
N ILE A 13 5.14 -5.23 -16.22
CA ILE A 13 5.53 -6.62 -16.44
C ILE A 13 6.94 -6.84 -15.89
N ASP A 14 7.10 -7.82 -15.01
CA ASP A 14 8.43 -8.27 -14.58
C ASP A 14 9.14 -8.95 -15.77
N PRO A 15 10.33 -8.49 -16.17
CA PRO A 15 11.00 -9.00 -17.36
C PRO A 15 11.52 -10.45 -17.21
N LYS A 16 11.60 -10.99 -15.99
CA LYS A 16 12.07 -12.35 -15.74
C LYS A 16 10.92 -13.35 -15.72
N THR A 17 9.80 -12.98 -15.11
CA THR A 17 8.67 -13.90 -14.92
C THR A 17 7.53 -13.67 -15.92
N GLY A 18 7.45 -12.49 -16.51
CA GLY A 18 6.33 -12.08 -17.37
C GLY A 18 5.05 -11.71 -16.60
N ASN A 19 5.08 -11.72 -15.26
CA ASN A 19 3.90 -11.39 -14.45
C ASN A 19 3.70 -9.87 -14.39
N ASP A 20 2.46 -9.42 -14.50
CA ASP A 20 2.07 -8.03 -14.28
C ASP A 20 1.84 -7.76 -12.79
N SER A 21 2.33 -6.64 -12.28
CA SER A 21 2.15 -6.19 -10.88
C SER A 21 1.02 -5.15 -10.72
N LYS A 22 0.21 -4.92 -11.76
CA LYS A 22 -0.90 -3.99 -11.73
C LYS A 22 -1.93 -4.37 -10.66
N PHE A 23 -2.15 -3.48 -9.71
CA PHE A 23 -3.22 -3.57 -8.73
C PHE A 23 -3.59 -2.18 -8.20
N SER A 24 -4.74 -1.66 -8.63
CA SER A 24 -5.30 -0.37 -8.23
C SER A 24 -6.27 -0.52 -7.06
N ILE A 25 -6.78 0.62 -6.55
CA ILE A 25 -7.81 0.59 -5.51
C ILE A 25 -9.16 0.15 -6.07
N ARG A 26 -9.38 0.31 -7.38
CA ARG A 26 -10.59 -0.16 -8.06
C ARG A 26 -10.59 -1.68 -8.11
N ASP A 27 -9.46 -2.29 -8.42
CA ASP A 27 -9.30 -3.75 -8.37
C ASP A 27 -9.59 -4.28 -6.94
N LEU A 28 -9.07 -3.61 -5.90
CA LEU A 28 -9.39 -3.96 -4.51
C LEU A 28 -10.89 -3.82 -4.19
N SER A 29 -11.60 -2.88 -4.82
CA SER A 29 -13.04 -2.67 -4.59
C SER A 29 -13.93 -3.74 -5.24
N GLU A 30 -13.38 -4.55 -6.14
CA GLU A 30 -14.08 -5.62 -6.85
C GLU A 30 -13.93 -6.99 -6.16
N VAL A 31 -13.12 -7.07 -5.11
CA VAL A 31 -12.87 -8.30 -4.34
C VAL A 31 -13.25 -8.11 -2.86
N ASP A 32 -13.59 -9.20 -2.17
CA ASP A 32 -13.93 -9.15 -0.74
C ASP A 32 -12.72 -8.73 0.11
N CYS A 33 -11.56 -9.33 -0.17
CA CYS A 33 -10.28 -8.99 0.41
C CYS A 33 -9.13 -9.51 -0.45
N GLU A 34 -7.98 -8.87 -0.31
CA GLU A 34 -6.74 -9.26 -0.97
C GLU A 34 -5.63 -9.48 0.08
N PRO A 35 -4.87 -10.58 0.02
CA PRO A 35 -3.61 -10.70 0.76
C PRO A 35 -2.66 -9.59 0.30
N TRP A 36 -2.14 -8.78 1.22
CA TRP A 36 -1.21 -7.69 0.84
C TRP A 36 0.22 -8.22 0.60
N ASP A 37 0.34 -9.09 -0.40
CA ASP A 37 1.50 -9.90 -0.71
C ASP A 37 2.63 -9.12 -1.43
N GLY A 38 3.68 -9.83 -1.86
CA GLY A 38 4.74 -9.26 -2.70
C GLY A 38 5.72 -8.32 -1.98
N VAL A 39 5.52 -8.04 -0.69
CA VAL A 39 6.44 -7.24 0.12
C VAL A 39 7.73 -8.02 0.39
N ARG A 40 8.84 -7.54 -0.18
CA ARG A 40 10.20 -8.14 -0.04
C ARG A 40 11.21 -7.22 0.64
N ASN A 41 10.72 -6.25 1.42
CA ASN A 41 11.54 -5.41 2.28
C ASN A 41 11.30 -5.78 3.75
N TYR A 42 12.38 -6.03 4.51
CA TYR A 42 12.29 -6.52 5.89
C TYR A 42 11.56 -5.56 6.84
N GLU A 43 11.74 -4.26 6.67
CA GLU A 43 11.08 -3.25 7.48
C GLU A 43 9.61 -3.12 7.12
N ALA A 44 9.28 -3.11 5.83
CA ALA A 44 7.88 -3.14 5.37
C ALA A 44 7.16 -4.40 5.87
N LYS A 45 7.83 -5.57 5.82
CA LYS A 45 7.31 -6.82 6.38
C LYS A 45 7.07 -6.70 7.89
N ASN A 46 8.00 -6.11 8.63
CA ASN A 46 7.80 -5.88 10.07
C ASN A 46 6.61 -4.95 10.33
N ASN A 47 6.37 -3.95 9.48
CA ASN A 47 5.17 -3.11 9.56
C ASN A 47 3.90 -3.93 9.30
N LEU A 48 3.87 -4.79 8.27
CA LEU A 48 2.75 -5.70 8.00
C LEU A 48 2.44 -6.62 9.19
N LEU A 49 3.48 -7.18 9.84
CA LEU A 49 3.32 -8.01 11.05
C LEU A 49 2.76 -7.26 12.26
N ASN A 50 2.89 -5.92 12.29
CA ASN A 50 2.39 -5.09 13.38
C ASN A 50 0.98 -4.55 13.13
N MET A 51 0.38 -4.84 11.97
CA MET A 51 -1.01 -4.53 11.66
C MET A 51 -1.95 -5.44 12.44
N ALA A 52 -3.07 -4.89 12.89
CA ALA A 52 -4.13 -5.61 13.58
C ALA A 52 -5.47 -5.47 12.85
N LEU A 53 -6.41 -6.37 13.16
CA LEU A 53 -7.78 -6.30 12.67
C LEU A 53 -8.38 -4.89 12.88
N ASN A 54 -9.00 -4.35 11.82
CA ASN A 54 -9.58 -3.01 11.75
C ASN A 54 -8.58 -1.84 11.71
N ASP A 55 -7.27 -2.09 11.62
CA ASP A 55 -6.35 -1.02 11.24
C ASP A 55 -6.69 -0.47 9.85
N ILE A 56 -6.50 0.85 9.68
CA ILE A 56 -6.84 1.55 8.44
C ILE A 56 -5.57 1.87 7.65
N CYS A 57 -5.63 1.67 6.35
CA CYS A 57 -4.53 1.88 5.43
C CYS A 57 -4.89 2.95 4.41
N LEU A 58 -4.08 4.01 4.31
CA LEU A 58 -4.05 4.90 3.16
C LEU A 58 -3.52 4.10 1.96
N PHE A 59 -4.32 3.98 0.91
CA PHE A 59 -3.95 3.29 -0.32
C PHE A 59 -3.27 4.28 -1.27
N TYR A 60 -1.99 4.05 -1.52
CA TYR A 60 -1.14 4.94 -2.31
C TYR A 60 -0.83 4.32 -3.67
N HIS A 61 -1.20 5.00 -4.74
CA HIS A 61 -0.79 4.68 -6.10
C HIS A 61 0.65 5.16 -6.33
N SER A 62 1.53 4.20 -6.61
CA SER A 62 2.95 4.40 -6.85
C SER A 62 3.34 3.99 -8.26
N ASN A 63 4.52 4.43 -8.70
CA ASN A 63 5.09 4.08 -10.01
C ASN A 63 4.12 4.28 -11.20
N CYS A 64 3.33 5.35 -11.15
CA CYS A 64 2.43 5.78 -12.19
C CYS A 64 2.68 7.26 -12.52
N LYS A 65 2.10 7.75 -13.61
CA LYS A 65 2.30 9.15 -14.06
C LYS A 65 1.97 10.16 -12.96
N ASN A 66 0.87 9.91 -12.24
CA ASN A 66 0.36 10.78 -11.19
C ASN A 66 0.31 9.99 -9.86
N PRO A 67 1.39 9.89 -9.08
CA PRO A 67 1.38 9.13 -7.83
C PRO A 67 0.67 9.91 -6.70
N GLY A 68 0.01 9.20 -5.78
CA GLY A 68 -0.75 9.84 -4.70
C GLY A 68 -1.61 8.89 -3.89
N ILE A 69 -2.22 9.41 -2.83
CA ILE A 69 -3.19 8.69 -1.99
C ILE A 69 -4.57 8.82 -2.65
N VAL A 70 -5.24 7.69 -2.86
CA VAL A 70 -6.49 7.63 -3.64
C VAL A 70 -7.69 7.12 -2.85
N GLY A 71 -7.46 6.49 -1.69
CA GLY A 71 -8.53 5.92 -0.89
C GLY A 71 -8.00 5.21 0.33
N LEU A 72 -8.91 4.47 0.97
CA LEU A 72 -8.67 3.74 2.19
C LEU A 72 -8.95 2.25 1.99
N ALA A 73 -8.13 1.45 2.63
CA ALA A 73 -8.34 0.02 2.85
C ALA A 73 -8.36 -0.25 4.36
N LYS A 74 -8.84 -1.43 4.74
CA LYS A 74 -8.90 -1.89 6.12
C LYS A 74 -8.33 -3.28 6.26
N VAL A 75 -7.56 -3.52 7.31
CA VAL A 75 -7.06 -4.86 7.65
C VAL A 75 -8.22 -5.71 8.16
N VAL A 76 -8.45 -6.86 7.51
CA VAL A 76 -9.56 -7.77 7.81
C VAL A 76 -9.12 -9.13 8.37
N SER A 77 -7.82 -9.44 8.33
CA SER A 77 -7.27 -10.60 9.05
C SER A 77 -6.91 -10.24 10.50
N LYS A 78 -7.02 -11.22 11.40
CA LYS A 78 -6.57 -11.05 12.80
C LYS A 78 -5.06 -11.00 12.94
N GLU A 79 -4.38 -11.75 12.08
CA GLU A 79 -2.93 -11.92 12.06
C GLU A 79 -2.46 -11.92 10.60
N ALA A 80 -1.19 -11.60 10.37
CA ALA A 80 -0.56 -11.80 9.09
C ALA A 80 -0.32 -13.30 8.85
N LYS A 81 -0.50 -13.74 7.61
CA LYS A 81 -0.24 -15.12 7.16
C LYS A 81 1.05 -15.14 6.34
N ALA A 82 1.61 -16.33 6.13
CA ALA A 82 2.72 -16.49 5.22
C ALA A 82 2.30 -16.04 3.81
N ASP A 83 3.13 -15.22 3.17
CA ASP A 83 2.91 -14.82 1.77
C ASP A 83 3.14 -16.02 0.85
N GLU A 84 2.10 -16.55 0.22
CA GLU A 84 2.18 -17.75 -0.62
C GLU A 84 3.04 -17.54 -1.89
N GLN A 85 3.22 -16.30 -2.37
CA GLN A 85 4.06 -15.99 -3.53
C GLN A 85 5.53 -16.35 -3.28
N GLN A 86 5.97 -16.34 -2.01
CA GLN A 86 7.36 -16.66 -1.67
C GLN A 86 7.72 -18.12 -1.98
N PHE A 87 6.73 -19.03 -2.05
CA PHE A 87 6.95 -20.47 -2.31
C PHE A 87 6.75 -20.86 -3.77
N ASN A 88 6.16 -19.98 -4.58
CA ASN A 88 5.87 -20.26 -5.99
C ASN A 88 7.06 -19.86 -6.87
N SER A 89 7.76 -20.84 -7.45
CA SER A 89 8.93 -20.61 -8.30
C SER A 89 8.67 -19.82 -9.59
N LYS A 90 7.39 -19.67 -9.99
CA LYS A 90 6.98 -18.83 -11.13
C LYS A 90 6.58 -17.42 -10.72
N SER A 91 6.46 -17.15 -9.41
CA SER A 91 6.11 -15.83 -8.93
C SER A 91 7.29 -14.87 -9.07
N THR A 92 6.99 -13.60 -9.35
CA THR A 92 7.96 -12.49 -9.27
C THR A 92 8.56 -12.37 -7.88
N TYR A 93 7.80 -12.79 -6.86
CA TYR A 93 8.16 -12.65 -5.47
C TYR A 93 8.65 -13.95 -4.83
N PHE A 94 9.06 -14.94 -5.65
CA PHE A 94 9.66 -16.18 -5.18
C PHE A 94 10.91 -15.92 -4.33
N ASP A 95 11.04 -16.66 -3.23
CA ASP A 95 12.24 -16.64 -2.38
C ASP A 95 12.73 -18.06 -2.14
N SER A 96 13.82 -18.45 -2.80
CA SER A 96 14.39 -19.81 -2.73
C SER A 96 14.86 -20.22 -1.34
N LYS A 97 14.99 -19.27 -0.38
CA LYS A 97 15.36 -19.57 1.00
C LYS A 97 14.15 -19.62 1.95
N ALA A 98 12.94 -19.35 1.46
CA ALA A 98 11.72 -19.48 2.25
C ALA A 98 11.14 -20.89 2.11
N THR A 99 10.79 -21.51 3.22
CA THR A 99 10.06 -22.78 3.26
C THR A 99 8.77 -22.62 4.06
N ARG A 100 7.83 -23.57 3.93
CA ARG A 100 6.57 -23.49 4.68
C ARG A 100 6.77 -23.58 6.20
N GLU A 101 7.83 -24.27 6.62
CA GLU A 101 8.25 -24.40 8.02
C GLU A 101 8.96 -23.15 8.52
N ASN A 102 9.59 -22.37 7.63
CA ASN A 102 10.27 -21.13 7.97
C ASN A 102 9.97 -20.02 6.94
N PRO A 103 8.74 -19.47 6.93
CA PRO A 103 8.38 -18.39 6.03
C PRO A 103 9.14 -17.09 6.35
N ARG A 104 9.70 -16.46 5.33
CA ARG A 104 10.45 -15.20 5.48
C ARG A 104 9.55 -13.98 5.32
N TRP A 105 8.46 -14.11 4.60
CA TRP A 105 7.54 -13.04 4.20
C TRP A 105 6.11 -13.31 4.67
N TRP A 106 5.45 -12.24 5.09
CA TRP A 106 4.16 -12.30 5.78
C TRP A 106 3.31 -11.11 5.35
N CYS A 107 2.01 -11.33 5.21
CA CYS A 107 1.05 -10.30 4.84
C CYS A 107 -0.30 -10.51 5.54
N PRO A 108 -0.98 -9.44 5.98
CA PRO A 108 -2.38 -9.50 6.36
C PRO A 108 -3.28 -9.48 5.11
N ASP A 109 -4.55 -9.82 5.31
CA ASP A 109 -5.59 -9.58 4.31
C ASP A 109 -6.16 -8.17 4.51
N VAL A 110 -6.34 -7.42 3.42
CA VAL A 110 -6.97 -6.10 3.43
C VAL A 110 -8.22 -6.09 2.55
N SER A 111 -9.22 -5.31 2.94
CA SER A 111 -10.41 -5.06 2.13
C SER A 111 -10.47 -3.59 1.71
N PHE A 112 -11.17 -3.31 0.62
CA PHE A 112 -11.57 -1.94 0.30
C PHE A 112 -12.39 -1.34 1.47
N LEU A 113 -12.21 -0.05 1.72
CA LEU A 113 -13.03 0.71 2.67
C LEU A 113 -13.80 1.81 1.95
N CYS A 114 -13.10 2.75 1.32
CA CYS A 114 -13.70 3.81 0.53
C CYS A 114 -12.65 4.51 -0.34
N LEU A 115 -13.12 5.31 -1.31
CA LEU A 115 -12.28 6.30 -1.97
C LEU A 115 -12.17 7.57 -1.12
N LEU A 116 -11.09 8.32 -1.33
CA LEU A 116 -11.04 9.70 -0.87
C LEU A 116 -11.92 10.58 -1.78
N ASN A 117 -12.40 11.71 -1.26
CA ASN A 117 -13.19 12.66 -2.05
C ASN A 117 -12.40 13.24 -3.23
N ARG A 118 -11.10 13.46 -3.03
CA ARG A 118 -10.14 13.65 -4.11
C ARG A 118 -8.83 12.96 -3.79
N LYS A 119 -8.05 12.68 -4.83
CA LYS A 119 -6.69 12.22 -4.71
C LYS A 119 -5.80 13.30 -4.10
N ILE A 120 -4.91 12.89 -3.19
CA ILE A 120 -3.84 13.74 -2.65
C ILE A 120 -2.55 13.37 -3.38
N SER A 121 -2.06 14.26 -4.22
CA SER A 121 -0.90 13.96 -5.08
C SER A 121 0.41 13.99 -4.28
N LEU A 122 1.41 13.24 -4.74
CA LEU A 122 2.77 13.33 -4.15
C LEU A 122 3.35 14.75 -4.27
N ALA A 123 3.02 15.48 -5.34
CA ALA A 123 3.48 16.85 -5.55
C ALA A 123 2.90 17.78 -4.47
N GLU A 124 1.59 17.72 -4.26
CA GLU A 124 0.90 18.46 -3.20
C GLU A 124 1.47 18.15 -1.81
N LEU A 125 1.70 16.87 -1.50
CA LEU A 125 2.30 16.48 -0.22
C LEU A 125 3.71 17.04 -0.02
N LYS A 126 4.49 17.22 -1.09
CA LYS A 126 5.85 17.80 -1.03
C LYS A 126 5.84 19.31 -0.81
N ASP A 127 4.81 19.99 -1.30
CA ASP A 127 4.69 21.45 -1.16
C ASP A 127 4.22 21.86 0.25
N LEU A 128 3.60 20.94 0.98
CA LEU A 128 3.05 21.17 2.31
C LEU A 128 4.02 20.72 3.42
N LYS A 129 4.65 21.70 4.09
CA LYS A 129 5.66 21.48 5.15
C LYS A 129 5.20 20.53 6.27
N GLN A 130 3.91 20.53 6.61
CA GLN A 130 3.37 19.67 7.66
C GLN A 130 3.54 18.17 7.39
N PHE A 131 3.74 17.78 6.13
CA PHE A 131 3.93 16.40 5.70
C PHE A 131 5.39 16.00 5.46
N GLU A 132 6.37 16.89 5.67
CA GLU A 132 7.80 16.58 5.55
C GLU A 132 8.22 15.39 6.45
N GLU A 133 7.54 15.26 7.59
CA GLU A 133 7.81 14.22 8.58
C GLU A 133 7.13 12.87 8.27
N LEU A 134 6.28 12.79 7.24
CA LEU A 134 5.70 11.52 6.81
C LEU A 134 6.81 10.55 6.39
N MET A 135 6.67 9.29 6.83
CA MET A 135 7.56 8.21 6.38
C MET A 135 7.57 8.06 4.85
N LEU A 136 6.47 8.42 4.18
CA LEU A 136 6.40 8.51 2.72
C LEU A 136 7.47 9.44 2.13
N MET A 137 7.72 10.60 2.75
CA MET A 137 8.71 11.58 2.32
C MET A 137 10.13 11.16 2.70
N LYS A 138 10.30 10.72 3.95
CA LYS A 138 11.62 10.31 4.46
C LYS A 138 12.14 9.03 3.84
N ARG A 139 11.23 8.10 3.48
CA ARG A 139 11.55 6.76 3.01
C ARG A 139 10.72 6.38 1.78
N GLY A 140 10.94 7.10 0.68
CA GLY A 140 10.19 6.90 -0.57
C GLY A 140 10.18 5.46 -1.11
N ARG A 141 11.21 4.65 -0.84
CA ARG A 141 11.30 3.23 -1.26
C ARG A 141 10.60 2.24 -0.32
N LEU A 142 10.17 2.67 0.86
CA LEU A 142 9.49 1.80 1.82
C LEU A 142 8.01 1.71 1.42
N SER A 143 7.53 0.50 1.11
CA SER A 143 6.18 0.27 0.55
C SER A 143 5.06 0.21 1.56
N VAL A 144 5.38 -0.12 2.82
CA VAL A 144 4.45 -0.19 3.94
C VAL A 144 5.03 0.61 5.09
N ASN A 145 4.30 1.61 5.58
CA ASN A 145 4.79 2.52 6.60
C ASN A 145 3.71 2.85 7.63
N PRO A 146 4.07 3.06 8.91
CA PRO A 146 3.13 3.61 9.88
C PRO A 146 2.81 5.07 9.56
N VAL A 147 1.59 5.48 9.91
CA VAL A 147 1.14 6.88 9.84
C VAL A 147 0.65 7.28 11.22
N SER A 148 1.07 8.46 11.68
CA SER A 148 0.59 9.00 12.95
C SER A 148 -0.90 9.32 12.87
N SER A 149 -1.61 9.31 13.99
CA SER A 149 -3.02 9.75 14.01
C SER A 149 -3.17 11.19 13.54
N GLU A 150 -2.22 12.05 13.90
CA GLU A 150 -2.17 13.46 13.48
C GLU A 150 -2.09 13.59 11.96
N HIS A 151 -1.10 12.95 11.33
CA HIS A 151 -0.96 13.00 9.88
C HIS A 151 -2.13 12.33 9.16
N PHE A 152 -2.67 11.24 9.72
CA PHE A 152 -3.84 10.59 9.12
C PHE A 152 -5.04 11.55 9.10
N SER A 153 -5.38 12.19 10.22
CA SER A 153 -6.48 13.16 10.29
C SER A 153 -6.29 14.32 9.31
N GLN A 154 -5.09 14.90 9.26
CA GLN A 154 -4.75 15.99 8.34
C GLN A 154 -4.88 15.58 6.87
N LEU A 155 -4.53 14.33 6.51
CA LEU A 155 -4.69 13.82 5.15
C LEU A 155 -6.17 13.61 4.80
N ILE A 156 -6.98 13.12 5.74
CA ILE A 156 -8.43 12.99 5.52
C ILE A 156 -9.08 14.37 5.32
N GLU A 157 -8.75 15.35 6.17
CA GLU A 157 -9.21 16.73 6.02
C GLU A 157 -8.81 17.32 4.67
N LEU A 158 -7.52 17.19 4.29
CA LEU A 158 -7.01 17.66 3.01
C LEU A 158 -7.75 17.04 1.82
N SER A 159 -8.14 15.77 1.93
CA SER A 159 -8.90 15.09 0.89
C SER A 159 -10.34 15.58 0.76
N ASN A 160 -10.91 16.17 1.81
CA ASN A 160 -12.26 16.70 1.83
C ASN A 160 -12.32 18.18 1.39
N ASP A 161 -11.19 18.89 1.46
CA ASP A 161 -11.10 20.24 0.96
C ASP A 161 -11.23 20.28 -0.56
N SER A 162 -12.05 21.21 -1.06
CA SER A 162 -12.32 21.47 -2.49
C SER A 162 -11.11 22.02 -3.28
N GLY A 163 -9.89 21.82 -2.78
CA GLY A 163 -8.63 22.27 -3.38
C GLY A 163 -8.38 21.63 -4.75
N LYS A 164 -7.83 22.44 -5.67
CA LYS A 164 -7.62 22.21 -7.12
C LYS A 164 -7.67 20.73 -7.53
N VAL A 165 -8.79 20.35 -8.14
CA VAL A 165 -8.95 19.10 -8.88
C VAL A 165 -8.01 19.16 -10.08
N ASP A 166 -6.87 18.46 -10.02
CA ASP A 166 -6.13 18.15 -11.24
C ASP A 166 -6.88 17.02 -11.96
N ASP A 167 -7.84 17.44 -12.81
CA ASP A 167 -8.52 16.60 -13.79
C ASP A 167 -7.48 16.04 -14.76
N THR A 168 -6.95 14.86 -14.49
CA THR A 168 -6.43 13.94 -15.51
C THR A 168 -6.50 12.51 -14.99
N ASP A 169 -7.68 11.90 -15.18
CA ASP A 169 -7.82 10.45 -15.42
C ASP A 169 -7.14 10.06 -16.74
#